data_AF-A0AAV4XVV1-F1
#
_entry.id   AF-A0AAV4XVV1-F1
#
_cell.length_a   1.000
_cell.length_b   1.000
_cell.length_c   1.000
_cell.angle_alpha   90.00
_cell.angle_beta   90.00
_cell.angle_gamma   90.00
#
_symmetry.space_group_name_H-M   'P 1'
#
loop_
_entity.id
_entity.type
_entity.pdbx_description
1 polymer ?
#
loop_
_entity_poly.entity_id
_entity_poly.type
_entity_poly.pdbx_seq_one_letter_code
_entity_poly.pdbx_strand_id
1 'polypeptide(L)'
;MGDVNRRVNYVEKMKSSILDHYCNVEWRIEKFSKYYRDVYSDAITPYCDCRTKWRIYINFLHDYIDIGFERCDDATDFVKGKFRLSIENTVGQVYYDATSNSSGKLFRVVRPSVIEQNGFKLLEDDVLVIKGSIDLSGCCIKTTSFVGFS
;
A
#
# COMPACT_ATOMS: atom_id res chain seq x y z
N MET A 1 24.53 16.51 26.69
CA MET A 1 24.63 16.30 25.24
C MET A 1 24.29 14.85 24.94
N GLY A 2 23.33 14.62 24.06
CA GLY A 2 23.18 13.33 23.39
C GLY A 2 22.07 12.42 23.90
N ASP A 3 20.84 12.90 24.08
CA ASP A 3 19.69 12.00 24.09
C ASP A 3 19.15 11.85 22.66
N VAL A 4 19.18 10.60 22.23
CA VAL A 4 19.02 10.13 20.86
C VAL A 4 17.63 10.50 20.35
N ASN A 5 17.58 11.13 19.18
CA ASN A 5 16.40 11.36 18.35
C ASN A 5 15.59 10.06 18.16
N ARG A 6 14.69 9.72 19.09
CA ARG A 6 13.57 8.82 18.85
C ARG A 6 12.55 9.57 18.00
N ARG A 7 12.79 9.63 16.69
CA ARG A 7 11.76 10.03 15.73
C ARG A 7 10.76 8.88 15.65
N VAL A 8 9.67 9.03 16.39
CA VAL A 8 8.53 8.12 16.32
C VAL A 8 7.88 8.31 14.94
N ASN A 9 8.16 7.39 14.02
CA ASN A 9 7.37 7.20 12.81
C ASN A 9 6.01 6.64 13.27
N TYR A 10 5.05 7.52 13.54
CA TYR A 10 3.65 7.10 13.76
C TYR A 10 3.05 6.77 12.39
N VAL A 11 3.37 5.59 11.87
CA VAL A 11 2.59 4.95 10.82
C VAL A 11 1.51 4.15 11.54
N GLU A 12 0.24 4.49 11.34
CA GLU A 12 -0.85 3.72 11.92
C GLU A 12 -0.85 2.32 11.32
N LYS A 13 -1.08 1.33 12.18
CA LYS A 13 -1.09 -0.10 11.83
C LYS A 13 -2.04 -0.34 10.65
N MET A 14 -1.53 -0.96 9.59
CA MET A 14 -2.29 -1.25 8.38
C MET A 14 -3.49 -2.16 8.71
N LYS A 15 -4.68 -1.80 8.22
CA LYS A 15 -5.85 -2.66 8.30
C LYS A 15 -5.92 -3.49 7.02
N SER A 16 -6.04 -4.80 7.16
CA SER A 16 -6.24 -5.71 6.03
C SER A 16 -7.50 -6.55 6.25
N SER A 17 -8.24 -6.79 5.16
CA SER A 17 -9.29 -7.81 5.12
C SER A 17 -9.01 -8.75 3.96
N ILE A 18 -9.06 -10.05 4.24
CA ILE A 18 -8.67 -11.10 3.30
C ILE A 18 -9.87 -11.99 3.07
N LEU A 19 -10.30 -12.10 1.81
CA LEU A 19 -11.41 -12.95 1.36
C LEU A 19 -10.93 -13.78 0.16
N ASP A 20 -10.88 -15.11 0.30
CA ASP A 20 -10.55 -16.12 -0.74
C ASP A 20 -9.31 -15.83 -1.63
N HIS A 21 -9.43 -14.96 -2.63
CA HIS A 21 -8.36 -14.60 -3.58
C HIS A 21 -7.98 -13.11 -3.54
N TYR A 22 -8.59 -12.38 -2.62
CA TYR A 22 -8.64 -10.93 -2.61
C TYR A 22 -8.12 -10.42 -1.27
N CYS A 23 -7.15 -9.51 -1.33
CA CYS A 23 -6.67 -8.79 -0.16
C CYS A 23 -7.03 -7.32 -0.33
N ASN A 24 -7.87 -6.78 0.56
CA ASN A 24 -8.05 -5.34 0.70
C ASN A 24 -7.13 -4.81 1.77
N VAL A 25 -6.66 -3.59 1.56
CA VAL A 25 -5.80 -2.91 2.48
C VAL A 25 -6.19 -1.46 2.63
N GLU A 26 -6.08 -0.96 3.84
CA GLU A 26 -6.16 0.46 4.17
C GLU A 26 -4.94 0.82 5.00
N TRP A 27 -4.15 1.77 4.49
CA TRP A 27 -2.93 2.25 5.10
C TRP A 27 -3.04 3.75 5.33
N ARG A 28 -2.85 4.17 6.59
CA ARG A 28 -2.96 5.58 7.00
C ARG A 28 -1.57 6.09 7.37
N ILE A 29 -1.15 7.18 6.74
CA ILE A 29 0.16 7.80 6.94
C ILE A 29 -0.05 9.18 7.54
N GLU A 30 0.21 9.30 8.83
CA GLU A 30 0.13 10.58 9.54
C GLU A 30 1.34 11.46 9.24
N LYS A 31 1.12 12.77 9.20
CA LYS A 31 2.16 13.77 8.91
C LYS A 31 2.80 13.59 7.53
N PHE A 32 2.01 13.20 6.53
CA PHE A 32 2.50 12.82 5.19
C PHE A 32 3.33 13.92 4.54
N SER A 33 2.95 15.19 4.70
CA SER A 33 3.69 16.33 4.16
C SER A 33 5.14 16.42 4.68
N LYS A 34 5.47 15.77 5.81
CA LYS A 34 6.81 15.80 6.41
C LYS A 34 7.75 14.72 5.88
N TYR A 35 7.26 13.74 5.10
CA TYR A 35 8.11 12.69 4.56
C TYR A 35 8.82 13.14 3.28
N TYR A 36 10.10 12.81 3.16
CA TYR A 36 10.91 13.03 1.95
C TYR A 36 11.80 11.81 1.65
N ARG A 37 11.46 10.68 2.27
CA ARG A 37 12.16 9.42 2.16
C ARG A 37 11.13 8.35 1.92
N ASP A 38 11.53 7.31 1.21
CA ASP A 38 10.68 6.19 0.86
C ASP A 38 10.05 5.59 2.11
N VAL A 39 8.76 5.29 2.02
CA VAL A 39 7.98 4.66 3.09
C VAL A 39 7.32 3.40 2.57
N TYR A 40 7.20 2.43 3.48
CA TYR A 40 6.66 1.11 3.18
C TYR A 40 5.58 0.79 4.21
N SER A 41 4.52 0.13 3.76
CA SER A 41 3.50 -0.41 4.65
C SER A 41 3.99 -1.65 5.39
N ASP A 42 3.20 -2.11 6.35
CA ASP A 42 3.33 -3.46 6.88
C ASP A 42 3.18 -4.48 5.74
N ALA A 43 3.80 -5.65 5.93
CA ALA A 43 3.69 -6.75 4.99
C ALA A 43 2.28 -7.38 5.05
N ILE A 44 1.74 -7.69 3.87
CA ILE A 44 0.48 -8.41 3.66
C ILE A 44 0.74 -9.71 2.92
N THR A 45 -0.06 -10.72 3.17
CA THR A 45 0.02 -12.01 2.49
C THR A 45 -1.36 -12.35 1.98
N PRO A 46 -1.65 -12.16 0.68
CA PRO A 46 -2.92 -12.58 0.10
C PRO A 46 -3.14 -14.08 0.36
N TYR A 47 -4.35 -14.49 0.72
CA TYR A 47 -4.63 -15.88 1.12
C TYR A 47 -4.23 -16.90 0.05
N CYS A 48 -4.47 -16.56 -1.22
CA CYS A 48 -4.13 -17.41 -2.36
C CYS A 48 -2.62 -17.51 -2.63
N ASP A 49 -1.82 -16.59 -2.07
CA ASP A 49 -0.36 -16.52 -2.18
C ASP A 49 0.23 -16.59 -0.76
N CYS A 50 0.04 -17.73 -0.10
CA CYS A 50 0.50 -17.97 1.28
C CYS A 50 2.04 -17.97 1.45
N ARG A 51 2.79 -17.74 0.36
CA ARG A 51 4.25 -17.79 0.33
C ARG A 51 4.86 -16.41 0.16
N THR A 52 4.24 -15.55 -0.66
CA THR A 52 4.81 -14.24 -0.96
C THR A 52 4.20 -13.19 -0.05
N LYS A 53 5.08 -12.46 0.63
CA LYS A 53 4.71 -11.25 1.35
C LYS A 53 4.77 -10.08 0.38
N TRP A 54 3.79 -9.21 0.46
CA TRP A 54 3.63 -8.01 -0.33
C TRP A 54 3.63 -6.80 0.59
N ARG A 55 3.93 -5.62 0.09
CA ARG A 55 3.73 -4.35 0.80
C ARG A 55 3.42 -3.24 -0.19
N ILE A 56 2.78 -2.19 0.29
CA ILE A 56 2.67 -0.94 -0.46
C ILE A 56 3.94 -0.15 -0.22
N TYR A 57 4.47 0.45 -1.27
CA TYR A 57 5.59 1.38 -1.16
C TYR A 57 5.21 2.74 -1.72
N ILE A 58 5.83 3.78 -1.19
CA ILE A 58 5.84 5.14 -1.75
C ILE A 58 7.30 5.55 -1.90
N ASN A 59 7.71 5.82 -3.13
CA ASN A 59 9.03 6.33 -3.45
C ASN A 59 8.95 7.84 -3.75
N PHE A 60 9.76 8.65 -3.08
CA PHE A 60 9.67 10.12 -3.20
C PHE A 60 10.62 10.66 -4.26
N LEU A 61 10.06 11.36 -5.25
CA LEU A 61 10.78 11.90 -6.40
C LEU A 61 10.51 13.40 -6.55
N HIS A 62 11.10 14.21 -5.66
CA HIS A 62 10.86 15.66 -5.59
C HIS A 62 9.35 15.98 -5.50
N ASP A 63 8.77 16.48 -6.59
CA ASP A 63 7.36 16.87 -6.70
C ASP A 63 6.42 15.70 -7.02
N TYR A 64 6.97 14.51 -7.23
CA TYR A 64 6.22 13.30 -7.55
C TYR A 64 6.42 12.22 -6.50
N ILE A 65 5.47 11.28 -6.45
CA ILE A 65 5.62 10.01 -5.77
C ILE A 65 5.36 8.87 -6.75
N ASP A 66 6.15 7.81 -6.63
CA ASP A 66 5.86 6.52 -7.24
C ASP A 66 5.20 5.64 -6.17
N ILE A 67 4.04 5.06 -6.48
CA ILE A 67 3.29 4.20 -5.56
C ILE A 67 2.98 2.87 -6.23
N GLY A 68 3.03 1.78 -5.46
CA GLY A 68 2.69 0.47 -5.97
C GLY A 68 2.71 -0.62 -4.91
N PHE A 69 2.49 -1.85 -5.37
CA PHE A 69 2.73 -3.05 -4.58
C PHE A 69 4.05 -3.67 -4.99
N GLU A 70 4.85 -4.04 -4.01
CA GLU A 70 6.08 -4.80 -4.20
C GLU A 70 6.10 -6.03 -3.32
N ARG A 71 6.81 -7.06 -3.78
CA ARG A 71 7.07 -8.26 -2.99
C ARG A 71 8.16 -7.96 -1.96
N CYS A 72 8.07 -8.60 -0.80
CA CYS A 72 9.05 -8.45 0.27
C CYS A 72 10.24 -9.42 0.15
N ASP A 73 10.26 -10.28 -0.86
CA ASP A 73 11.33 -11.26 -1.11
C ASP A 73 12.34 -10.78 -2.17
N ASP A 74 12.35 -9.48 -2.46
CA ASP A 74 13.22 -8.80 -3.42
C ASP A 74 13.16 -9.36 -4.86
N ALA A 75 12.18 -10.23 -5.16
CA ALA A 75 11.97 -10.76 -6.49
C ALA A 75 11.43 -9.67 -7.43
N THR A 76 12.04 -9.55 -8.61
CA THR A 76 11.73 -8.51 -9.60
C THR A 76 10.84 -9.01 -10.74
N ASP A 77 10.36 -10.25 -10.65
CA ASP A 77 9.45 -10.84 -11.62
C ASP A 77 8.05 -10.21 -11.53
N PHE A 78 7.48 -9.94 -12.71
CA PHE A 78 6.12 -9.41 -12.80
C PHE A 78 5.10 -10.52 -12.48
N VAL A 79 4.35 -10.32 -11.41
CA VAL A 79 3.22 -11.18 -11.05
C VAL A 79 1.99 -10.67 -11.79
N LYS A 80 1.34 -11.57 -12.53
CA LYS A 80 0.05 -11.29 -13.17
C LYS A 80 -1.06 -11.33 -12.12
N GLY A 81 -1.89 -10.31 -12.13
CA GLY A 81 -2.99 -10.15 -11.21
C GLY A 81 -3.58 -8.76 -11.35
N LYS A 82 -4.74 -8.51 -10.78
CA LYS A 82 -5.37 -7.20 -10.76
C LYS A 82 -5.00 -6.49 -9.47
N PHE A 83 -4.25 -5.39 -9.60
CA PHE A 83 -3.78 -4.57 -8.50
C PHE A 83 -4.45 -3.21 -8.58
N ARG A 84 -5.15 -2.79 -7.53
CA ARG A 84 -5.78 -1.47 -7.45
C ARG A 84 -5.22 -0.68 -6.28
N LEU A 85 -5.03 0.62 -6.48
CA LEU A 85 -4.73 1.56 -5.40
C LEU A 85 -5.55 2.84 -5.59
N SER A 86 -6.11 3.34 -4.49
CA SER A 86 -6.63 4.70 -4.38
C SER A 86 -5.87 5.49 -3.32
N ILE A 87 -5.63 6.75 -3.60
CA ILE A 87 -5.07 7.75 -2.70
C ILE A 87 -6.20 8.67 -2.30
N GLU A 88 -6.43 8.78 -1.00
CA GLU A 88 -7.55 9.49 -0.40
C GLU A 88 -7.07 10.39 0.75
N ASN A 89 -7.90 11.36 1.12
CA ASN A 89 -7.79 12.04 2.41
C ASN A 89 -8.74 11.41 3.45
N THR A 90 -8.73 11.92 4.67
CA THR A 90 -9.50 11.35 5.80
C THR A 90 -11.02 11.45 5.66
N VAL A 91 -11.53 12.33 4.79
CA VAL A 91 -12.98 12.42 4.49
C VAL A 91 -13.39 11.54 3.30
N GLY A 92 -12.47 10.75 2.75
CA GLY A 92 -12.72 9.85 1.63
C GLY A 92 -12.75 10.54 0.26
N GLN A 93 -12.24 11.76 0.16
CA GLN A 93 -12.05 12.39 -1.15
C GLN A 93 -10.90 11.68 -1.87
N VAL A 94 -11.16 11.24 -3.09
CA VAL A 94 -10.16 10.52 -3.91
C VAL A 94 -9.29 11.54 -4.65
N TYR A 95 -7.99 11.47 -4.42
CA TYR A 95 -6.98 12.18 -5.21
C TYR A 95 -6.65 11.44 -6.51
N TYR A 96 -6.52 10.12 -6.39
CA TYR A 96 -6.09 9.26 -7.48
C TYR A 96 -6.64 7.85 -7.26
N ASP A 97 -7.08 7.18 -8.32
CA ASP A 97 -7.51 5.79 -8.30
C ASP A 97 -7.10 5.14 -9.61
N ALA A 98 -6.42 4.00 -9.53
CA ALA A 98 -5.99 3.29 -10.71
C ALA A 98 -5.84 1.79 -10.47
N THR A 99 -5.90 1.05 -11.57
CA THR A 99 -5.80 -0.41 -11.60
C THR A 99 -4.75 -0.84 -12.63
N SER A 100 -3.95 -1.84 -12.28
CA SER A 100 -2.94 -2.48 -13.13
C SER A 100 -3.17 -3.99 -13.19
N ASN A 101 -2.78 -4.62 -14.30
CA ASN A 101 -2.84 -6.07 -14.47
C ASN A 101 -1.49 -6.78 -14.19
N SER A 102 -0.52 -6.04 -13.63
CA SER A 102 0.80 -6.54 -13.23
C SER A 102 1.30 -5.86 -11.97
N SER A 103 2.09 -6.59 -11.17
CA SER A 103 2.79 -6.06 -10.00
C SER A 103 3.91 -5.07 -10.36
N GLY A 104 4.42 -4.36 -9.35
CA GLY A 104 5.55 -3.42 -9.49
C GLY A 104 5.14 -1.97 -9.27
N LYS A 105 5.91 -1.03 -9.85
CA LYS A 105 5.51 0.37 -9.90
C LYS A 105 4.20 0.49 -10.64
N LEU A 106 3.16 0.81 -9.88
CA LEU A 106 1.85 0.95 -10.46
C LEU A 106 1.71 2.34 -11.07
N PHE A 107 2.00 3.39 -10.29
CA PHE A 107 1.64 4.75 -10.70
C PHE A 107 2.69 5.78 -10.27
N ARG A 108 2.84 6.83 -11.10
CA ARG A 108 3.53 8.08 -10.74
C ARG A 108 2.51 9.18 -10.66
N VAL A 109 2.42 9.86 -9.53
CA VAL A 109 1.48 10.96 -9.30
C VAL A 109 2.19 12.17 -8.73
N VAL A 110 1.62 13.35 -8.92
CA VAL A 110 2.08 14.56 -8.23
C VAL A 110 1.90 14.32 -6.73
N ARG A 111 2.86 14.78 -5.94
CA ARG A 111 2.88 14.57 -4.50
C ARG A 111 1.73 15.34 -3.84
N PRO A 112 0.82 14.66 -3.11
CA PRO A 112 -0.23 15.34 -2.35
C PRO A 112 0.37 16.26 -1.27
N SER A 113 -0.29 17.40 -1.05
CA SER A 113 0.14 18.40 -0.07
C SER A 113 -1.04 18.97 0.71
N VAL A 114 -0.75 19.72 1.78
CA VAL A 114 -1.75 20.48 2.55
C VAL A 114 -2.28 21.70 1.79
N ILE A 115 -1.59 22.11 0.72
CA ILE A 115 -2.07 23.12 -0.22
C ILE A 115 -2.95 22.42 -1.26
N GLU A 116 -4.09 23.02 -1.57
CA GLU A 116 -5.02 22.48 -2.55
C GLU A 116 -4.41 22.41 -3.96
N GLN A 117 -4.51 21.24 -4.57
CA GLN A 117 -4.05 20.95 -5.91
C GLN A 117 -5.17 20.17 -6.62
N ASN A 118 -5.69 20.74 -7.71
CA ASN A 118 -6.76 20.14 -8.51
C ASN A 118 -7.99 19.75 -7.68
N GLY A 119 -8.38 20.59 -6.72
CA GLY A 119 -9.54 20.34 -5.85
C GLY A 119 -9.27 19.36 -4.70
N PHE A 120 -8.07 18.81 -4.59
CA PHE A 120 -7.67 17.91 -3.50
C PHE A 120 -6.67 18.60 -2.58
N LYS A 121 -6.85 18.41 -1.27
CA LYS A 121 -5.86 18.76 -0.27
C LYS A 121 -5.80 17.69 0.80
N LEU A 122 -4.61 17.49 1.35
CA LEU A 122 -4.50 16.87 2.66
C LEU A 122 -5.19 17.79 3.67
N LEU A 123 -6.09 17.22 4.47
CA LEU A 123 -6.80 17.97 5.49
C LEU A 123 -5.86 18.36 6.63
N GLU A 124 -6.36 19.14 7.59
CA GLU A 124 -5.56 19.71 8.70
C GLU A 124 -4.78 18.67 9.50
N ASP A 125 -5.25 17.41 9.51
CA ASP A 125 -4.57 16.30 10.17
C ASP A 125 -3.31 15.80 9.43
N ASP A 126 -3.06 16.27 8.20
CA ASP A 126 -1.93 15.86 7.34
C ASP A 126 -1.82 14.33 7.20
N VAL A 127 -2.96 13.68 7.03
CA VAL A 127 -3.06 12.23 6.88
C VAL A 127 -3.34 11.87 5.42
N LEU A 128 -2.47 11.04 4.85
CA LEU A 128 -2.72 10.36 3.58
C LEU A 128 -3.33 8.98 3.86
N VAL A 129 -4.44 8.67 3.20
CA VAL A 129 -5.04 7.33 3.24
C VAL A 129 -4.79 6.65 1.92
N ILE A 130 -4.20 5.47 1.94
CA ILE A 130 -4.04 4.63 0.77
C ILE A 130 -4.92 3.41 0.95
N LYS A 131 -5.87 3.22 0.04
CA LYS A 131 -6.62 1.96 -0.03
C LYS A 131 -6.11 1.18 -1.21
N GLY A 132 -6.05 -0.13 -1.05
CA GLY A 132 -5.53 -0.99 -2.10
C GLY A 132 -6.24 -2.32 -2.14
N SER A 133 -6.12 -2.96 -3.29
CA SER A 133 -6.46 -4.37 -3.38
C SER A 133 -5.58 -5.14 -4.35
N ILE A 134 -5.40 -6.42 -4.02
CA ILE A 134 -4.67 -7.40 -4.80
C ILE A 134 -5.62 -8.56 -5.09
N ASP A 135 -5.78 -8.88 -6.37
CA ASP A 135 -6.48 -10.06 -6.88
C ASP A 135 -5.54 -10.85 -7.80
N LEU A 136 -4.93 -11.90 -7.26
CA LEU A 136 -4.06 -12.80 -8.01
C LEU A 136 -4.91 -13.89 -8.67
N SER A 137 -5.61 -13.51 -9.72
CA SER A 137 -6.41 -14.41 -10.55
C SER A 137 -5.52 -15.56 -11.06
N GLY A 138 -5.75 -16.77 -10.54
CA GLY A 138 -5.00 -17.98 -10.91
C GLY A 138 -4.03 -18.53 -9.85
N CYS A 139 -3.95 -17.94 -8.65
CA CYS A 139 -3.34 -18.66 -7.53
C CYS A 139 -4.23 -19.85 -7.17
N CYS A 140 -3.81 -21.03 -7.61
CA CYS A 140 -4.41 -22.31 -7.29
C CYS A 140 -4.75 -22.35 -5.79
N ILE A 141 -6.03 -22.37 -5.43
CA ILE A 141 -6.44 -23.12 -4.26
C ILE A 141 -6.10 -24.57 -4.60
N LYS A 142 -4.84 -24.98 -4.39
CA LYS A 142 -4.59 -26.33 -3.92
C LYS A 142 -5.09 -26.26 -2.49
N THR A 143 -6.38 -26.56 -2.32
CA THR A 143 -6.87 -27.13 -1.07
C THR A 143 -5.95 -28.32 -0.81
N THR A 144 -4.88 -28.11 -0.04
CA THR A 144 -4.34 -29.20 0.75
C THR A 144 -5.45 -29.48 1.73
N SER A 145 -6.29 -30.44 1.36
CA SER A 145 -7.15 -31.18 2.25
C SER A 145 -6.36 -31.37 3.55
N PHE A 146 -6.77 -30.69 4.61
CA PHE A 146 -6.38 -31.11 5.94
C PHE A 146 -7.04 -32.48 6.11
N VAL A 147 -6.29 -33.53 5.80
CA VAL A 147 -6.59 -34.86 6.32
C VAL A 147 -6.25 -34.76 7.80
N GLY A 148 -7.27 -34.40 8.59
CA GLY A 148 -7.17 -34.45 10.03
C GLY A 148 -6.90 -35.90 10.43
N PHE A 149 -5.79 -36.14 11.12
CA PHE A 149 -5.62 -37.35 11.89
C PHE A 149 -6.52 -37.23 13.13
N SER A 150 -7.56 -38.06 13.17
CA SER A 150 -8.27 -38.44 14.39
C SER A 150 -7.61 -39.67 15.01
#